data_AF-A0A4Y2TWW4-F1
#
_entry.id   AF-A0A4Y2TWW4-F1
#
_cell.length_a   1.000
_cell.length_b   1.000
_cell.length_c   1.000
_cell.angle_alpha   90.00
_cell.angle_beta   90.00
_cell.angle_gamma   90.00
#
_symmetry.space_group_name_H-M   'P 1'
#
loop_
_entity.id
_entity.type
_entity.pdbx_description
1 polymer ?
#
loop_
_entity_poly.entity_id
_entity_poly.type
_entity_poly.pdbx_seq_one_letter_code
_entity_poly.pdbx_strand_id
1 'polypeptide(L)'
;MLLDIKLEAEAQFVQLTRLKKYLIIEEEEYNYETYEEKATGWSRHPTEFIDEERVNLEETLSAVGEINIFTDGSKMEQGVGSAFCVFGQQQELIAEWQGRLSPKNSIFQAELIALQEAVKYAQNHQKQVKIWSNSESSLKALLNKKSNSPIARSIQDYLYNTHNIRLGWIRDHVGHLGSDKADELANEAITSKKAAVLTVPLQRSSAKQDLKQRARAKWQSRWDDGINGRSTYEIIKKAEL
;
A
#
# COMPACT_ATOMS: atom_id res chain seq x y z
N MET A 1 13.05 24.43 11.80
CA MET A 1 13.97 24.17 10.66
C MET A 1 14.17 25.40 9.77
N LEU A 2 15.40 25.69 9.31
CA LEU A 2 15.68 26.81 8.40
C LEU A 2 14.97 26.69 7.04
N LEU A 3 14.59 27.84 6.47
CA LEU A 3 13.80 27.91 5.24
C LEU A 3 14.56 27.38 4.02
N ASP A 4 15.87 27.64 3.91
CA ASP A 4 16.70 27.18 2.79
C ASP A 4 16.74 25.65 2.72
N ILE A 5 16.96 24.96 3.85
CA ILE A 5 16.97 23.50 3.93
C ILE A 5 15.59 22.91 3.57
N LYS A 6 14.50 23.56 4.02
CA LYS A 6 13.13 23.14 3.69
C LYS A 6 12.86 23.25 2.20
N LEU A 7 13.26 24.36 1.59
CA LEU A 7 13.07 24.63 0.16
C LEU A 7 13.90 23.67 -0.70
N GLU A 8 15.13 23.36 -0.30
CA GLU A 8 15.99 22.40 -0.98
C GLU A 8 15.33 21.01 -1.06
N ALA A 9 14.82 20.49 0.07
CA ALA A 9 14.17 19.18 0.10
C ALA A 9 12.86 19.14 -0.71
N GLU A 10 12.04 20.19 -0.67
CA GLU A 10 10.81 20.25 -1.48
C GLU A 10 11.15 20.42 -2.98
N ALA A 11 12.20 21.17 -3.31
CA ALA A 11 12.66 21.31 -4.69
C ALA A 11 13.16 19.96 -5.26
N GLN A 12 13.95 19.21 -4.49
CA GLN A 12 14.38 17.85 -4.85
C GLN A 12 13.17 16.93 -5.05
N PHE A 13 12.19 16.98 -4.13
CA PHE A 13 10.97 16.18 -4.26
C PHE A 13 10.17 16.51 -5.53
N VAL A 14 10.05 17.80 -5.88
CA VAL A 14 9.39 18.26 -7.11
C VAL A 14 10.18 17.84 -8.36
N GLN A 15 11.51 17.96 -8.33
CA GLN A 15 12.36 17.52 -9.43
C GLN A 15 12.19 16.03 -9.70
N LEU A 16 12.21 15.20 -8.66
CA LEU A 16 12.04 13.75 -8.76
C LEU A 16 10.64 13.39 -9.28
N THR A 17 9.58 13.93 -8.65
CA THR A 17 8.22 13.40 -8.85
C THR A 17 7.39 14.10 -9.92
N ARG A 18 7.66 15.39 -10.18
CA ARG A 18 6.92 16.18 -11.19
C ARG A 18 7.74 16.40 -12.44
N LEU A 19 9.01 16.74 -12.29
CA LEU A 19 9.90 17.00 -13.43
C LEU A 19 10.57 15.74 -13.97
N LYS A 20 10.37 14.58 -13.32
CA LYS A 20 10.92 13.28 -13.72
C LYS A 20 12.44 13.36 -13.93
N LYS A 21 13.13 14.01 -13.00
CA LYS A 21 14.59 14.13 -13.02
C LYS A 21 15.21 13.04 -12.15
N TYR A 22 16.28 12.46 -12.67
CA TYR A 22 17.20 11.67 -11.90
C TYR A 22 18.02 12.57 -10.97
N LEU A 23 18.19 12.19 -9.71
CA LEU A 23 18.93 12.96 -8.71
C LEU A 23 20.01 12.10 -8.06
N ILE A 24 21.14 12.73 -7.70
CA ILE A 24 22.15 12.16 -6.81
C ILE A 24 22.20 13.07 -5.58
N ILE A 25 21.94 12.51 -4.41
CA ILE A 25 21.91 13.23 -3.14
C ILE A 25 22.79 12.45 -2.16
N GLU A 26 23.91 13.03 -1.72
CA GLU A 26 24.83 12.40 -0.76
C GLU A 26 25.22 10.97 -1.20
N GLU A 27 25.59 10.82 -2.49
CA GLU A 27 25.99 9.56 -3.13
C GLU A 27 24.86 8.53 -3.32
N GLU A 28 23.63 8.84 -2.91
CA GLU A 28 22.45 8.02 -3.20
C GLU A 28 21.73 8.46 -4.47
N GLU A 29 21.38 7.47 -5.29
CA GLU A 29 20.68 7.67 -6.55
C GLU A 29 19.16 7.62 -6.38
N TYR A 30 18.47 8.61 -6.93
CA TYR A 30 17.01 8.67 -6.98
C TYR A 30 16.57 8.66 -8.43
N ASN A 31 16.18 7.48 -8.92
CA ASN A 31 15.56 7.33 -10.23
C ASN A 31 14.04 7.51 -10.09
N TYR A 32 13.47 8.49 -10.80
CA TYR A 32 12.03 8.77 -10.80
C TYR A 32 11.18 7.57 -11.26
N GLU A 33 11.72 6.67 -12.10
CA GLU A 33 11.05 5.48 -12.63
C GLU A 33 10.79 4.42 -11.56
N THR A 34 11.54 4.47 -10.46
CA THR A 34 11.34 3.55 -9.33
C THR A 34 10.13 3.94 -8.47
N TYR A 35 9.57 5.13 -8.66
CA TYR A 35 8.44 5.64 -7.88
C TYR A 35 7.14 5.61 -8.68
N GLU A 36 6.04 5.38 -7.98
CA GLU A 36 4.72 5.36 -8.59
C GLU A 36 4.36 6.71 -9.23
N GLU A 37 3.72 6.66 -10.38
CA GLU A 37 3.03 7.81 -10.95
C GLU A 37 1.63 7.86 -10.37
N LYS A 38 1.31 8.94 -9.65
CA LYS A 38 -0.03 9.12 -9.14
C LYS A 38 -0.98 9.25 -10.31
N ALA A 39 -2.04 8.46 -10.27
CA ALA A 39 -3.08 8.56 -11.26
C ALA A 39 -3.78 9.92 -11.11
N THR A 40 -4.00 10.61 -12.23
CA THR A 40 -4.58 11.96 -12.27
C THR A 40 -5.95 11.93 -12.95
N GLY A 41 -6.77 12.97 -12.71
CA GLY A 41 -8.12 13.04 -13.26
C GLY A 41 -9.03 11.91 -12.79
N TRP A 42 -10.15 11.73 -13.50
CA TRP A 42 -11.08 10.63 -13.30
C TRP A 42 -10.70 9.47 -14.25
N SER A 43 -10.69 8.23 -13.75
CA SER A 43 -10.47 7.06 -14.59
C SER A 43 -11.67 6.73 -15.48
N ARG A 44 -12.88 7.10 -15.04
CA ARG A 44 -14.15 6.88 -15.74
C ARG A 44 -15.10 8.06 -15.54
N HIS A 45 -16.20 8.05 -16.28
CA HIS A 45 -17.28 9.00 -16.05
C HIS A 45 -17.77 8.89 -14.58
N PRO A 46 -18.15 9.99 -13.89
CA PRO A 46 -18.55 9.94 -12.48
C PRO A 46 -19.72 8.98 -12.14
N THR A 47 -20.49 8.59 -13.15
CA THR A 47 -21.61 7.63 -13.06
C THR A 47 -21.17 6.16 -13.25
N GLU A 48 -19.97 5.91 -13.77
CA GLU A 48 -19.43 4.57 -14.05
C GLU A 48 -18.50 4.13 -12.92
N PHE A 49 -19.10 3.61 -11.85
CA PHE A 49 -18.43 3.31 -10.59
C PHE A 49 -18.95 1.99 -10.00
N ILE A 50 -18.13 1.34 -9.17
CA ILE A 50 -18.56 0.15 -8.44
C ILE A 50 -19.69 0.54 -7.49
N ASP A 51 -20.81 -0.16 -7.54
CA ASP A 51 -21.88 0.04 -6.57
C ASP A 51 -21.38 -0.09 -5.11
N GLU A 52 -21.69 0.90 -4.26
CA GLU A 52 -21.27 0.93 -2.85
C GLU A 52 -21.78 -0.30 -2.10
N GLU A 53 -22.95 -0.82 -2.47
CA GLU A 53 -23.53 -2.02 -1.86
C GLU A 53 -22.65 -3.28 -2.07
N ARG A 54 -21.73 -3.25 -3.04
CA ARG A 54 -20.79 -4.35 -3.28
C ARG A 54 -19.60 -4.34 -2.34
N VAL A 55 -19.39 -3.27 -1.55
CA VAL A 55 -18.32 -3.15 -0.56
C VAL A 55 -18.93 -2.94 0.81
N ASN A 56 -18.94 -3.99 1.63
CA ASN A 56 -19.41 -3.89 2.99
C ASN A 56 -18.23 -3.61 3.94
N LEU A 57 -18.23 -2.45 4.60
CA LEU A 57 -17.23 -2.07 5.61
C LEU A 57 -17.60 -2.52 7.03
N GLU A 58 -18.81 -3.00 7.24
CA GLU A 58 -19.24 -3.56 8.52
C GLU A 58 -18.88 -5.05 8.59
N GLU A 59 -18.44 -5.49 9.77
CA GLU A 59 -18.09 -6.88 10.05
C GLU A 59 -19.36 -7.76 9.99
N THR A 60 -19.63 -8.29 8.80
CA THR A 60 -20.85 -9.06 8.53
C THR A 60 -20.46 -10.50 8.20
N LEU A 61 -20.32 -11.33 9.21
CA LEU A 61 -19.95 -12.76 9.05
C LEU A 61 -21.05 -13.58 8.35
N SER A 62 -22.23 -13.01 8.11
CA SER A 62 -23.43 -13.69 7.60
C SER A 62 -23.55 -13.74 6.07
N ALA A 63 -22.47 -13.52 5.32
CA ALA A 63 -22.47 -13.62 3.86
C ALA A 63 -21.34 -14.52 3.34
N VAL A 64 -21.49 -15.83 3.54
CA VAL A 64 -20.61 -16.85 2.93
C VAL A 64 -21.00 -16.95 1.46
N GLY A 65 -20.21 -16.34 0.56
CA GLY A 65 -20.33 -16.62 -0.87
C GLY A 65 -20.06 -18.11 -1.13
N GLU A 66 -20.40 -18.63 -2.31
CA GLU A 66 -20.03 -20.02 -2.66
C GLU A 66 -18.50 -20.24 -2.61
N ILE A 67 -17.75 -19.16 -2.85
CA ILE A 67 -16.30 -19.11 -2.75
C ILE A 67 -15.95 -17.89 -1.89
N ASN A 68 -15.09 -18.08 -0.90
CA ASN A 68 -14.60 -17.01 -0.03
C ASN A 68 -13.09 -16.86 -0.26
N ILE A 69 -12.65 -15.66 -0.59
CA ILE A 69 -11.24 -15.33 -0.73
C ILE A 69 -10.86 -14.42 0.42
N PHE A 70 -9.76 -14.70 1.09
CA PHE A 70 -9.21 -13.85 2.15
C PHE A 70 -7.90 -13.29 1.67
N THR A 71 -7.69 -12.00 1.87
CA THR A 71 -6.51 -11.27 1.40
C THR A 71 -5.82 -10.63 2.58
N ASP A 72 -4.49 -10.65 2.55
CA ASP A 72 -3.70 -9.96 3.56
C ASP A 72 -2.38 -9.42 3.00
N GLY A 73 -1.86 -8.37 3.63
CA GLY A 73 -0.53 -7.84 3.44
C GLY A 73 0.27 -7.92 4.73
N SER A 74 1.56 -8.20 4.62
CA SER A 74 2.48 -8.17 5.75
C SER A 74 3.66 -7.25 5.46
N LYS A 75 4.10 -6.53 6.49
CA LYS A 75 5.33 -5.75 6.46
C LYS A 75 6.12 -6.00 7.73
N MET A 76 7.31 -6.56 7.54
CA MET A 76 8.31 -6.74 8.57
C MET A 76 9.63 -6.08 8.15
N GLU A 77 10.63 -6.06 9.03
CA GLU A 77 11.94 -5.46 8.73
C GLU A 77 12.61 -6.13 7.51
N GLN A 78 12.49 -7.45 7.43
CA GLN A 78 13.11 -8.24 6.37
C GLN A 78 12.39 -8.16 5.01
N GLY A 79 11.17 -7.61 4.95
CA GLY A 79 10.48 -7.42 3.69
C GLY A 79 8.96 -7.23 3.78
N VAL A 80 8.34 -7.23 2.60
CA VAL A 80 6.91 -6.98 2.42
C VAL A 80 6.30 -8.14 1.64
N GLY A 81 5.26 -8.74 2.19
CA GLY A 81 4.55 -9.88 1.63
C GLY A 81 3.09 -9.56 1.40
N SER A 82 2.49 -10.25 0.45
CA SER A 82 1.10 -10.09 0.04
C SER A 82 0.56 -11.47 -0.30
N ALA A 83 -0.66 -11.78 0.11
CA ALA A 83 -1.21 -13.10 -0.14
C ALA A 83 -2.73 -13.10 -0.24
N PHE A 84 -3.25 -14.13 -0.89
CA PHE A 84 -4.65 -14.52 -0.71
C PHE A 84 -4.76 -16.03 -0.57
N CYS A 85 -5.82 -16.47 0.10
CA CYS A 85 -6.25 -17.86 0.14
C CYS A 85 -7.74 -17.98 -0.20
N VAL A 86 -8.13 -19.13 -0.72
CA VAL A 86 -9.48 -19.37 -1.22
C VAL A 86 -10.05 -20.57 -0.49
N PHE A 87 -11.25 -20.38 0.06
CA PHE A 87 -12.02 -21.40 0.75
C PHE A 87 -13.31 -21.70 0.01
N GLY A 88 -13.58 -22.99 -0.19
CA GLY A 88 -14.84 -23.48 -0.72
C GLY A 88 -15.97 -23.45 0.31
N GLN A 89 -17.13 -23.99 -0.07
CA GLN A 89 -18.32 -24.02 0.79
C GLN A 89 -18.14 -24.88 2.04
N GLN A 90 -17.26 -25.89 1.99
CA GLN A 90 -16.99 -26.81 3.10
C GLN A 90 -15.83 -26.33 3.98
N GLN A 91 -15.41 -25.07 3.82
CA GLN A 91 -14.26 -24.47 4.50
C GLN A 91 -12.94 -25.21 4.25
N GLU A 92 -12.83 -25.83 3.08
CA GLU A 92 -11.61 -26.42 2.57
C GLU A 92 -10.78 -25.39 1.80
N LEU A 93 -9.46 -25.39 1.99
CA LEU A 93 -8.53 -24.57 1.23
C LEU A 93 -8.44 -25.12 -0.20
N ILE A 94 -8.86 -24.33 -1.19
CA ILE A 94 -8.88 -24.75 -2.61
C ILE A 94 -7.79 -24.11 -3.45
N ALA A 95 -7.30 -22.94 -3.06
CA ALA A 95 -6.21 -22.24 -3.73
C ALA A 95 -5.54 -21.22 -2.81
N GLU A 96 -4.31 -20.87 -3.13
CA GLU A 96 -3.54 -19.84 -2.45
C GLU A 96 -2.60 -19.14 -3.43
N TRP A 97 -2.20 -17.93 -3.08
CA TRP A 97 -1.22 -17.16 -3.81
C TRP A 97 -0.39 -16.33 -2.85
N GLN A 98 0.91 -16.20 -3.16
CA GLN A 98 1.88 -15.44 -2.38
C GLN A 98 2.72 -14.56 -3.31
N GLY A 99 2.85 -13.30 -2.93
CA GLY A 99 3.65 -12.29 -3.60
C GLY A 99 4.63 -11.62 -2.63
N ARG A 100 5.88 -11.48 -3.06
CA ARG A 100 6.93 -10.75 -2.34
C ARG A 100 7.21 -9.42 -3.03
N LEU A 101 7.13 -8.34 -2.26
CA LEU A 101 7.44 -6.98 -2.69
C LEU A 101 8.82 -6.56 -2.14
N SER A 102 9.31 -5.40 -2.58
CA SER A 102 10.53 -4.81 -2.01
C SER A 102 10.30 -4.42 -0.53
N PRO A 103 11.30 -4.55 0.35
CA PRO A 103 11.22 -4.06 1.73
C PRO A 103 10.86 -2.56 1.84
N LYS A 104 11.15 -1.79 0.78
CA LYS A 104 10.82 -0.36 0.69
C LYS A 104 9.35 -0.09 0.37
N ASN A 105 8.58 -1.10 -0.07
CA ASN A 105 7.14 -0.94 -0.29
C ASN A 105 6.39 -0.77 1.04
N SER A 106 5.17 -0.23 0.95
CA SER A 106 4.31 -0.03 2.12
C SER A 106 3.39 -1.22 2.36
N ILE A 107 2.92 -1.38 3.60
CA ILE A 107 1.85 -2.33 3.93
C ILE A 107 0.61 -2.11 3.07
N PHE A 108 0.20 -0.85 2.88
CA PHE A 108 -0.94 -0.49 2.03
C PHE A 108 -0.80 -0.96 0.57
N GLN A 109 0.43 -0.98 0.02
CA GLN A 109 0.65 -1.53 -1.32
C GLN A 109 0.50 -3.05 -1.33
N ALA A 110 1.00 -3.75 -0.32
CA ALA A 110 0.84 -5.19 -0.19
C ALA A 110 -0.63 -5.61 -0.11
N GLU A 111 -1.41 -4.90 0.69
CA GLU A 111 -2.87 -5.10 0.84
C GLU A 111 -3.61 -4.92 -0.49
N LEU A 112 -3.32 -3.82 -1.20
CA LEU A 112 -3.91 -3.57 -2.51
C LEU A 112 -3.49 -4.62 -3.54
N ILE A 113 -2.25 -5.11 -3.50
CA ILE A 113 -1.79 -6.17 -4.40
C ILE A 113 -2.52 -7.49 -4.10
N ALA A 114 -2.71 -7.84 -2.82
CA ALA A 114 -3.45 -9.03 -2.41
C ALA A 114 -4.89 -8.99 -2.94
N LEU A 115 -5.55 -7.84 -2.76
CA LEU A 115 -6.88 -7.58 -3.32
C LEU A 115 -6.89 -7.66 -4.85
N GLN A 116 -5.89 -7.09 -5.53
CA GLN A 116 -5.82 -7.12 -6.99
C GLN A 116 -5.72 -8.55 -7.53
N GLU A 117 -4.85 -9.37 -6.96
CA GLU A 117 -4.69 -10.76 -7.37
C GLU A 117 -5.91 -11.62 -7.01
N ALA A 118 -6.53 -11.39 -5.85
CA ALA A 118 -7.79 -12.01 -5.48
C ALA A 118 -8.93 -11.67 -6.45
N VAL A 119 -9.04 -10.40 -6.86
CA VAL A 119 -10.04 -9.97 -7.85
C VAL A 119 -9.77 -10.67 -9.19
N LYS A 120 -8.53 -10.65 -9.70
CA LYS A 120 -8.16 -11.33 -10.96
C LYS A 120 -8.49 -12.83 -10.91
N TYR A 121 -8.22 -13.48 -9.79
CA TYR A 121 -8.59 -14.89 -9.57
C TYR A 121 -10.11 -15.07 -9.64
N ALA A 122 -10.86 -14.24 -8.91
CA ALA A 122 -12.32 -14.29 -8.87
C ALA A 122 -13.00 -14.02 -10.22
N GLN A 123 -12.41 -13.18 -11.09
CA GLN A 123 -12.93 -12.91 -12.43
C GLN A 123 -13.04 -14.16 -13.32
N ASN A 124 -12.21 -15.17 -13.05
CA ASN A 124 -12.22 -16.43 -13.79
C ASN A 124 -13.30 -17.42 -13.30
N HIS A 125 -14.11 -17.03 -12.32
CA HIS A 125 -15.14 -17.88 -11.72
C HIS A 125 -16.54 -17.37 -12.07
N GLN A 126 -17.46 -18.29 -12.39
CA GLN A 126 -18.85 -17.97 -12.73
C GLN A 126 -19.75 -17.79 -11.50
N LYS A 127 -19.31 -18.31 -10.34
CA LYS A 127 -20.07 -18.30 -9.07
C LYS A 127 -19.96 -16.96 -8.36
N GLN A 128 -20.85 -16.70 -7.39
CA GLN A 128 -20.68 -15.56 -6.50
C GLN A 128 -19.45 -15.76 -5.60
N VAL A 129 -18.55 -14.78 -5.65
CA VAL A 129 -17.31 -14.76 -4.85
C VAL A 129 -17.38 -13.61 -3.86
N LYS A 130 -17.06 -13.92 -2.60
CA LYS A 130 -16.88 -12.92 -1.56
C LYS A 130 -15.39 -12.80 -1.25
N ILE A 131 -14.84 -11.61 -1.37
CA ILE A 131 -13.44 -11.30 -1.03
C ILE A 131 -13.43 -10.53 0.28
N TRP A 132 -12.67 -11.02 1.25
CA TRP A 132 -12.53 -10.49 2.59
C TRP A 132 -11.14 -9.87 2.75
N SER A 133 -11.11 -8.62 3.20
CA SER A 133 -9.87 -7.90 3.52
C SER A 133 -10.00 -7.28 4.91
N ASN A 134 -8.93 -7.38 5.68
CA ASN A 134 -8.74 -6.69 6.95
C ASN A 134 -8.37 -5.22 6.81
N SER A 135 -7.91 -4.82 5.63
CA SER A 135 -7.46 -3.47 5.35
C SER A 135 -8.61 -2.54 4.99
N GLU A 136 -9.25 -1.97 6.02
CA GLU A 136 -10.31 -0.95 5.84
C GLU A 136 -9.79 0.22 4.96
N SER A 137 -8.51 0.56 5.09
CA SER A 137 -7.85 1.59 4.27
C SER A 137 -7.86 1.24 2.77
N SER A 138 -7.66 -0.03 2.43
CA SER A 138 -7.68 -0.51 1.05
C SER A 138 -9.10 -0.49 0.49
N LEU A 139 -10.09 -0.97 1.26
CA LEU A 139 -11.50 -0.92 0.86
C LEU A 139 -11.99 0.53 0.68
N LYS A 140 -11.63 1.44 1.59
CA LYS A 140 -11.90 2.89 1.44
C LYS A 140 -11.22 3.47 0.20
N ALA A 141 -10.02 3.01 -0.14
CA ALA A 141 -9.34 3.44 -1.37
C ALA A 141 -10.05 2.97 -2.64
N LEU A 142 -10.72 1.81 -2.61
CA LEU A 142 -11.55 1.30 -3.71
C LEU A 142 -12.87 2.06 -3.83
N LEU A 143 -13.47 2.49 -2.72
CA LEU A 143 -14.66 3.34 -2.72
C LEU A 143 -14.36 4.79 -3.14
N ASN A 144 -13.11 5.25 -2.96
CA ASN A 144 -12.72 6.58 -3.36
C ASN A 144 -12.61 6.71 -4.90
N LYS A 145 -13.63 7.33 -5.51
CA LYS A 145 -13.70 7.62 -6.95
C LYS A 145 -12.56 8.51 -7.46
N LYS A 146 -11.92 9.27 -6.57
CA LYS A 146 -10.76 10.14 -6.86
C LYS A 146 -9.45 9.53 -6.34
N SER A 147 -9.39 8.21 -6.16
CA SER A 147 -8.17 7.55 -5.71
C SER A 147 -7.01 7.89 -6.65
N ASN A 148 -5.88 8.26 -6.07
CA ASN A 148 -4.66 8.57 -6.82
C ASN A 148 -3.73 7.35 -6.90
N SER A 149 -4.12 6.22 -6.29
CA SER A 149 -3.37 4.96 -6.32
C SER A 149 -3.67 4.22 -7.64
N PRO A 150 -2.65 3.97 -8.50
CA PRO A 150 -2.85 3.21 -9.73
C PRO A 150 -3.36 1.79 -9.50
N ILE A 151 -2.90 1.13 -8.42
CA ILE A 151 -3.33 -0.23 -8.08
C ILE A 151 -4.82 -0.22 -7.70
N ALA A 152 -5.25 0.74 -6.88
CA ALA A 152 -6.66 0.87 -6.51
C ALA A 152 -7.55 1.14 -7.75
N ARG A 153 -7.11 1.99 -8.68
CA ARG A 153 -7.83 2.22 -9.94
C ARG A 153 -7.92 0.95 -10.80
N SER A 154 -6.84 0.19 -10.90
CA SER A 154 -6.85 -1.08 -11.63
C SER A 154 -7.84 -2.08 -11.00
N ILE A 155 -7.93 -2.16 -9.67
CA ILE A 155 -8.93 -2.99 -8.98
C ILE A 155 -10.35 -2.47 -9.26
N GLN A 156 -10.56 -1.15 -9.21
CA GLN A 156 -11.82 -0.53 -9.61
C GLN A 156 -12.21 -0.90 -11.04
N ASP A 157 -11.21 -0.99 -11.92
CA ASP A 157 -11.43 -1.35 -13.30
C ASP A 157 -11.88 -2.79 -13.48
N TYR A 158 -11.23 -3.73 -12.78
CA TYR A 158 -11.63 -5.14 -12.77
C TYR A 158 -13.02 -5.36 -12.17
N LEU A 159 -13.31 -4.73 -11.03
CA LEU A 159 -14.59 -4.89 -10.33
C LEU A 159 -15.78 -4.35 -11.13
N TYR A 160 -15.59 -3.26 -11.87
CA TYR A 160 -16.64 -2.70 -12.72
C TYR A 160 -17.08 -3.69 -13.81
N ASN A 161 -16.13 -4.46 -14.37
CA ASN A 161 -16.41 -5.44 -15.42
C ASN A 161 -16.93 -6.78 -14.89
N THR A 162 -17.04 -6.96 -13.57
CA THR A 162 -17.31 -8.26 -12.95
C THR A 162 -18.29 -8.13 -11.80
N HIS A 163 -19.55 -8.53 -12.00
CA HIS A 163 -20.65 -8.27 -11.07
C HIS A 163 -20.84 -9.33 -9.99
N ASN A 164 -20.23 -10.52 -10.13
CA ASN A 164 -20.33 -11.63 -9.19
C ASN A 164 -19.36 -11.52 -7.99
N ILE A 165 -18.58 -10.43 -7.90
CA ILE A 165 -17.64 -10.19 -6.80
C ILE A 165 -18.24 -9.21 -5.80
N ARG A 166 -18.26 -9.60 -4.53
CA ARG A 166 -18.54 -8.71 -3.39
C ARG A 166 -17.30 -8.59 -2.51
N LEU A 167 -17.05 -7.41 -1.98
CA LEU A 167 -15.98 -7.13 -1.03
C LEU A 167 -16.57 -7.02 0.38
N GLY A 168 -15.84 -7.50 1.37
CA GLY A 168 -16.20 -7.39 2.78
C GLY A 168 -14.97 -7.04 3.61
N TRP A 169 -15.21 -6.21 4.62
CA TRP A 169 -14.26 -6.02 5.69
C TRP A 169 -14.39 -7.15 6.72
N ILE A 170 -13.25 -7.68 7.16
CA ILE A 170 -13.18 -8.65 8.26
C ILE A 170 -12.15 -8.16 9.26
N ARG A 171 -12.35 -8.41 10.55
CA ARG A 171 -11.36 -8.05 11.55
C ARG A 171 -10.30 -9.14 11.65
N ASP A 172 -9.04 -8.73 11.77
CA ASP A 172 -7.95 -9.65 12.10
C ASP A 172 -8.07 -10.24 13.50
N HIS A 173 -7.48 -11.42 13.67
CA HIS A 173 -7.23 -12.07 14.96
C HIS A 173 -8.49 -12.42 15.76
N VAL A 174 -9.63 -12.58 15.08
CA VAL A 174 -10.88 -13.11 15.67
C VAL A 174 -10.98 -14.64 15.49
N GLY A 175 -9.89 -15.30 15.06
CA GLY A 175 -9.86 -16.76 14.85
C GLY A 175 -10.60 -17.22 13.61
N HIS A 176 -10.72 -16.36 12.59
CA HIS A 176 -11.32 -16.74 11.32
C HIS A 176 -10.29 -17.48 10.48
N LEU A 177 -10.50 -18.78 10.26
CA LEU A 177 -9.58 -19.68 9.56
C LEU A 177 -8.96 -19.08 8.28
N GLY A 178 -9.79 -18.48 7.43
CA GLY A 178 -9.31 -17.85 6.19
C GLY A 178 -8.48 -16.58 6.40
N SER A 179 -8.80 -15.77 7.41
CA SER A 179 -8.05 -14.54 7.71
C SER A 179 -6.69 -14.92 8.28
N ASP A 180 -6.67 -15.82 9.26
CA ASP A 180 -5.45 -16.31 9.89
C ASP A 180 -4.54 -16.99 8.84
N LYS A 181 -5.13 -17.72 7.88
CA LYS A 181 -4.37 -18.33 6.79
C LYS A 181 -3.78 -17.30 5.82
N ALA A 182 -4.53 -16.23 5.50
CA ALA A 182 -4.02 -15.17 4.64
C ALA A 182 -2.84 -14.42 5.30
N ASP A 183 -2.93 -14.13 6.60
CA ASP A 183 -1.84 -13.54 7.40
C ASP A 183 -0.59 -14.46 7.42
N GLU A 184 -0.78 -15.75 7.71
CA GLU A 184 0.30 -16.74 7.67
C GLU A 184 1.00 -16.72 6.30
N LEU A 185 0.23 -16.76 5.21
CA LEU A 185 0.76 -16.76 3.85
C LEU A 185 1.47 -15.45 3.49
N ALA A 186 0.95 -14.30 3.92
CA ALA A 186 1.57 -13.00 3.68
C ALA A 186 2.90 -12.87 4.43
N ASN A 187 2.97 -13.36 5.67
CA ASN A 187 4.19 -13.43 6.46
C ASN A 187 5.23 -14.38 5.83
N GLU A 188 4.79 -15.57 5.40
CA GLU A 188 5.65 -16.55 4.73
C GLU A 188 6.18 -16.02 3.39
N ALA A 189 5.37 -15.26 2.64
CA ALA A 189 5.74 -14.73 1.33
C ALA A 189 7.02 -13.87 1.36
N ILE A 190 7.33 -13.25 2.50
CA ILE A 190 8.50 -12.40 2.67
C ILE A 190 9.80 -13.19 2.47
N THR A 191 9.88 -14.41 2.99
CA THR A 191 11.11 -15.23 2.96
C THR A 191 11.00 -16.43 2.01
N SER A 192 9.79 -16.83 1.64
CA SER A 192 9.56 -17.97 0.77
C SER A 192 10.23 -17.80 -0.60
N LYS A 193 10.78 -18.90 -1.10
CA LYS A 193 11.28 -18.99 -2.49
C LYS A 193 10.15 -19.29 -3.49
N LYS A 194 8.99 -19.74 -3.02
CA LYS A 194 7.83 -20.06 -3.85
C LYS A 194 7.00 -18.80 -4.17
N ALA A 195 7.08 -17.78 -3.34
CA ALA A 195 6.37 -16.53 -3.55
C ALA A 195 6.83 -15.84 -4.85
N ALA A 196 5.87 -15.33 -5.61
CA ALA A 196 6.13 -14.56 -6.82
C ALA A 196 6.85 -13.25 -6.45
N VAL A 197 7.96 -12.93 -7.10
CA VAL A 197 8.66 -11.65 -6.87
C VAL A 197 7.99 -10.57 -7.70
N LEU A 198 7.44 -9.57 -7.03
CA LEU A 198 6.67 -8.49 -7.64
C LEU A 198 7.47 -7.20 -7.66
N THR A 199 7.55 -6.59 -8.84
CA THR A 199 8.15 -5.26 -9.00
C THR A 199 7.05 -4.21 -8.88
N VAL A 200 6.89 -3.64 -7.68
CA VAL A 200 5.91 -2.59 -7.40
C VAL A 200 6.62 -1.26 -7.17
N PRO A 201 6.31 -0.20 -7.95
CA PRO A 201 6.91 1.11 -7.77
C PRO A 201 6.74 1.64 -6.34
N LEU A 202 7.73 2.35 -5.82
CA LEU A 202 7.73 2.90 -4.48
C LEU A 202 6.77 4.08 -4.37
N GLN A 203 6.17 4.26 -3.20
CA GLN A 203 5.30 5.42 -2.99
C GLN A 203 6.08 6.72 -3.02
N ARG A 204 5.51 7.75 -3.66
CA ARG A 204 6.11 9.11 -3.64
C ARG A 204 6.26 9.66 -2.22
N SER A 205 5.38 9.28 -1.30
CA SER A 205 5.48 9.64 0.12
C SER A 205 6.76 9.11 0.76
N SER A 206 7.26 7.94 0.34
CA SER A 206 8.52 7.39 0.83
C SER A 206 9.69 8.30 0.46
N ALA A 207 9.82 8.71 -0.82
CA ALA A 207 10.81 9.70 -1.23
C ALA A 207 10.67 11.00 -0.44
N LYS A 208 9.43 11.49 -0.26
CA LYS A 208 9.19 12.73 0.49
C LYS A 208 9.63 12.62 1.95
N GLN A 209 9.35 11.48 2.60
CA GLN A 209 9.73 11.24 3.98
C GLN A 209 11.23 11.16 4.14
N ASP A 210 11.91 10.47 3.22
CA ASP A 210 13.36 10.35 3.21
C ASP A 210 14.06 11.70 3.01
N LEU A 211 13.66 12.48 1.99
CA LEU A 211 14.17 13.83 1.77
C LEU A 211 13.93 14.75 2.99
N LYS A 212 12.78 14.61 3.65
CA LYS A 212 12.48 15.35 4.90
C LYS A 212 13.36 14.89 6.06
N GLN A 213 13.71 13.60 6.14
CA GLN A 213 14.61 13.07 7.16
C GLN A 213 16.04 13.60 6.95
N ARG A 214 16.54 13.63 5.71
CA ARG A 214 17.82 14.26 5.37
C ARG A 214 17.83 15.75 5.70
N ALA A 215 16.79 16.47 5.34
CA ALA A 215 16.62 17.88 5.69
C ALA A 215 16.70 18.11 7.21
N ARG A 216 16.05 17.25 8.00
CA ARG A 216 16.13 17.29 9.47
C ARG A 216 17.53 16.99 9.97
N ALA A 217 18.23 16.00 9.41
CA ALA A 217 19.60 15.67 9.79
C ALA A 217 20.57 16.82 9.50
N LYS A 218 20.46 17.42 8.30
CA LYS A 218 21.21 18.61 7.91
C LYS A 218 20.91 19.81 8.81
N TRP A 219 19.64 19.99 9.20
CA TRP A 219 19.25 21.03 10.16
C TRP A 219 19.85 20.78 11.55
N GLN A 220 19.81 19.54 12.02
CA GLN A 220 20.39 19.15 13.30
C GLN A 220 21.91 19.39 13.32
N SER A 221 22.66 18.97 12.29
CA SER A 221 24.10 19.25 12.20
C SER A 221 24.40 20.75 12.25
N ARG A 222 23.66 21.59 11.51
CA ARG A 222 23.86 23.05 11.61
C ARG A 222 23.54 23.61 13.00
N TRP A 223 22.60 23.01 13.72
CA TRP A 223 22.28 23.40 15.09
C TRP A 223 23.40 23.02 16.06
N ASP A 224 23.96 21.82 15.89
CA ASP A 224 25.05 21.29 16.70
C ASP A 224 26.37 22.06 16.46
N ASP A 225 26.65 22.42 15.21
CA ASP A 225 27.91 23.07 14.80
C ASP A 225 27.83 24.60 14.85
N GLY A 226 26.63 25.17 14.92
CA GLY A 226 26.38 26.61 14.80
C GLY A 226 26.97 27.42 15.96
N ILE A 227 27.77 28.44 15.65
CA ILE A 227 28.38 29.32 16.69
C ILE A 227 27.39 30.30 17.33
N ASN A 228 26.23 30.53 16.71
CA ASN A 228 25.21 31.46 17.19
C ASN A 228 24.13 30.74 17.98
N GLY A 229 23.55 31.39 19.00
CA GLY A 229 22.45 30.81 19.79
C GLY A 229 22.86 29.69 20.75
N ARG A 230 24.14 29.62 21.14
CA ARG A 230 24.70 28.57 22.02
C ARG A 230 24.01 28.46 23.37
N SER A 231 23.62 29.58 23.98
CA SER A 231 22.83 29.57 25.23
C SER A 231 21.46 28.90 25.06
N THR A 232 20.82 29.06 23.90
CA THR A 232 19.56 28.37 23.57
C THR A 232 19.82 26.88 23.26
N TYR A 233 20.92 26.55 22.59
CA TYR A 233 21.33 25.16 22.31
C TYR A 233 21.55 24.34 23.59
N GLU A 234 22.14 24.92 24.63
CA GLU A 234 22.34 24.25 25.92
C GLU A 234 21.04 23.74 26.54
N ILE A 235 19.93 24.47 26.32
CA ILE A 235 18.59 24.13 26.79
C ILE A 235 17.87 23.22 25.79
N ILE A 236 17.96 23.53 24.49
CA ILE A 236 17.28 22.83 23.40
C ILE A 236 18.33 22.21 22.49
N LYS A 237 18.75 20.99 22.81
CA LYS A 237 19.79 20.27 22.04
C LYS A 237 19.29 19.69 20.71
N LYS A 238 18.00 19.38 20.62
CA LYS A 238 17.39 18.90 19.38
C LYS A 238 16.79 20.07 18.61
N ALA A 239 17.15 20.17 17.34
CA ALA A 239 16.64 21.18 16.46
C ALA A 239 15.18 20.82 16.11
N GLU A 240 14.23 21.36 16.87
CA GLU A 240 12.82 21.09 16.65
C GLU A 240 12.32 21.68 15.32
N LEU A 241 11.22 21.10 14.83
CA LEU A 241 10.62 21.41 13.54
C LEU A 241 9.74 22.65 13.62
#